data_AF-A0A378LTI9-F1
#
_entry.id   AF-A0A378LTI9-F1
#
_cell.length_a   1.000
_cell.length_b   1.000
_cell.length_c   1.000
_cell.angle_alpha   90.00
_cell.angle_beta   90.00
_cell.angle_gamma   90.00
#
_symmetry.space_group_name_H-M   'P 1'
#
loop_
_entity.id
_entity.type
_entity.pdbx_description
1 polymer ?
#
loop_
_entity_poly.entity_id
_entity_poly.type
_entity_poly.pdbx_seq_one_letter_code
_entity_poly.pdbx_strand_id
1 'polypeptide(L)'
;MPNSIVPFQVNYEKNGTPISAREQAIKILDQVDKLHDKGNGAKKVGITYSANQNQTDTIIDSYQKGKWNTGTSGANQANVISEIEKLLAEPKYQHLKGVYETVPITTMKYDKNGKAAAADPSSVTKSLDHASQFMDNGGVLLGWTNQKTHPNLAIGGGVASSVQPADQKKMISDWVKSKLPQPTLEDDLPLTPPNKTASGTSKMQELQASEKEQAARMKKTMSIKSDQIESLIEAFKKHCDEKWLSDNPPKKNKDGGLDLSFKSEENMADFFKQQASSGRNFIMVDEKTQQVIAFSNGDGKLYRPGKDGPQEITGNSITPKEGEMKDLPTLDNFKMPSKESTQESSSKLQKA
;
A
#
# COMPACT_ATOMS: atom_id res chain seq x y z
N MET A 1 15.06 -15.98 -15.30
CA MET A 1 14.02 -15.02 -14.88
C MET A 1 12.81 -15.82 -14.41
N PRO A 2 12.00 -15.31 -13.46
CA PRO A 2 10.90 -16.09 -12.89
C PRO A 2 9.92 -16.49 -14.00
N ASN A 3 9.68 -17.79 -14.16
CA ASN A 3 8.67 -18.32 -15.08
C ASN A 3 7.28 -18.41 -14.40
N SER A 4 7.04 -17.45 -13.50
CA SER A 4 5.90 -17.44 -12.58
C SER A 4 5.32 -16.05 -12.48
N ILE A 5 4.01 -15.98 -12.30
CA ILE A 5 3.28 -14.77 -11.98
C ILE A 5 3.81 -14.20 -10.66
N VAL A 6 4.11 -12.90 -10.65
CA VAL A 6 4.49 -12.15 -9.45
C VAL A 6 3.25 -11.44 -8.92
N PRO A 7 2.64 -11.87 -7.80
CA PRO A 7 1.50 -11.17 -7.23
C PRO A 7 1.84 -9.72 -6.93
N PHE A 8 1.00 -8.80 -7.40
CA PHE A 8 1.22 -7.36 -7.27
C PHE A 8 -0.05 -6.66 -6.82
N GLN A 9 0.01 -6.01 -5.65
CA GLN A 9 -1.17 -5.43 -5.02
C GLN A 9 -1.46 -4.01 -5.53
N VAL A 10 -2.59 -3.86 -6.21
CA VAL A 10 -3.13 -2.59 -6.72
C VAL A 10 -4.53 -2.42 -6.13
N ASN A 11 -4.58 -1.71 -4.99
CA ASN A 11 -5.82 -1.44 -4.28
C ASN A 11 -6.59 -0.30 -4.97
N TYR A 12 -7.91 -0.39 -4.97
CA TYR A 12 -8.80 0.68 -5.43
C TYR A 12 -9.39 1.51 -4.27
N GLU A 13 -9.06 1.14 -3.03
CA GLU A 13 -9.49 1.84 -1.82
C GLU A 13 -8.43 1.65 -0.73
N LYS A 14 -8.27 2.66 0.13
CA LYS A 14 -7.48 2.58 1.35
C LYS A 14 -8.29 3.21 2.49
N ASN A 15 -8.67 2.39 3.48
CA ASN A 15 -9.45 2.81 4.65
C ASN A 15 -10.77 3.54 4.29
N GLY A 16 -11.56 3.01 3.35
CA GLY A 16 -12.81 3.66 2.92
C GLY A 16 -12.62 4.77 1.88
N THR A 17 -11.39 5.23 1.63
CA THR A 17 -11.11 6.27 0.63
C THR A 17 -10.77 5.64 -0.72
N PRO A 18 -11.52 5.94 -1.80
CA PRO A 18 -11.19 5.46 -3.14
C PRO A 18 -9.80 5.94 -3.58
N ILE A 19 -9.02 5.05 -4.18
CA ILE A 19 -7.76 5.38 -4.84
C ILE A 19 -8.07 5.65 -6.31
N SER A 20 -7.60 6.78 -6.83
CA SER A 20 -7.87 7.15 -8.22
C SER A 20 -7.27 6.14 -9.21
N ALA A 21 -7.84 6.05 -10.40
CA ALA A 21 -7.29 5.19 -11.45
C ALA A 21 -5.88 5.60 -11.87
N ARG A 22 -5.60 6.92 -11.84
CA ARG A 22 -4.28 7.46 -12.16
C ARG A 22 -3.24 7.09 -11.10
N GLU A 23 -3.58 7.12 -9.82
CA GLU A 23 -2.66 6.65 -8.75
C GLU A 23 -2.39 5.15 -8.85
N GLN A 24 -3.41 4.34 -9.15
CA GLN A 24 -3.23 2.91 -9.41
C GLN A 24 -2.31 2.68 -10.62
N ALA A 25 -2.48 3.45 -11.69
CA ALA A 25 -1.65 3.39 -12.90
C ALA A 25 -0.19 3.79 -12.63
N ILE A 26 0.03 4.87 -11.86
CA ILE A 26 1.37 5.30 -11.41
C ILE A 26 2.05 4.17 -10.64
N LYS A 27 1.34 3.53 -9.71
CA LYS A 27 1.89 2.40 -8.93
C LYS A 27 2.35 1.25 -9.83
N ILE A 28 1.58 0.92 -10.87
CA ILE A 28 1.95 -0.12 -11.83
C ILE A 28 3.19 0.31 -12.63
N LEU A 29 3.21 1.53 -13.16
CA LEU A 29 4.33 2.02 -13.97
C LEU A 29 5.63 2.20 -13.19
N ASP A 30 5.58 2.67 -11.94
CA ASP A 30 6.77 2.76 -11.08
C ASP A 30 7.36 1.36 -10.80
N GLN A 31 6.51 0.33 -10.64
CA GLN A 31 6.97 -1.05 -10.51
C GLN A 31 7.55 -1.62 -11.82
N VAL A 32 6.95 -1.27 -12.96
CA VAL A 32 7.46 -1.63 -14.29
C VAL A 32 8.84 -1.02 -14.50
N ASP A 33 9.03 0.26 -14.17
CA ASP A 33 10.31 0.94 -14.29
C ASP A 33 11.40 0.26 -13.44
N LYS A 34 11.04 -0.07 -12.18
CA LYS A 34 11.92 -0.80 -11.27
C LYS A 34 12.34 -2.16 -11.81
N LEU A 35 11.42 -2.89 -12.45
CA LEU A 35 11.71 -4.22 -13.00
C LEU A 35 12.48 -4.16 -14.31
N HIS A 36 12.32 -3.09 -15.10
CA HIS A 36 13.02 -2.91 -16.36
C HIS A 36 14.51 -2.57 -16.16
N ASP A 37 14.86 -1.88 -15.06
CA ASP A 37 16.22 -1.51 -14.65
C ASP A 37 17.16 -1.18 -15.82
N LYS A 38 16.73 -0.23 -16.68
CA LYS A 38 17.44 0.44 -17.78
C LYS A 38 18.60 -0.33 -18.45
N GLY A 39 18.41 -1.61 -18.76
CA GLY A 39 19.38 -2.44 -19.51
C GLY A 39 19.77 -3.76 -18.84
N ASN A 40 19.57 -3.92 -17.53
CA ASN A 40 19.89 -5.15 -16.79
C ASN A 40 18.65 -5.90 -16.27
N GLY A 41 17.48 -5.27 -16.34
CA GLY A 41 16.20 -5.84 -15.89
C GLY A 41 15.38 -6.51 -17.00
N ALA A 42 14.10 -6.68 -16.73
CA ALA A 42 13.16 -7.32 -17.63
C ALA A 42 12.96 -6.51 -18.91
N LYS A 43 13.05 -7.17 -20.07
CA LYS A 43 12.79 -6.53 -21.38
C LYS A 43 11.33 -6.14 -21.56
N LYS A 44 10.44 -6.95 -20.98
CA LYS A 44 8.99 -6.75 -21.00
C LYS A 44 8.43 -6.99 -19.61
N VAL A 45 7.52 -6.12 -19.18
CA VAL A 45 6.80 -6.26 -17.91
C VAL A 45 5.32 -6.07 -18.18
N GLY A 46 4.52 -7.07 -17.80
CA GLY A 46 3.10 -7.10 -18.05
C GLY A 46 2.29 -7.07 -16.77
N ILE A 47 1.05 -6.61 -16.81
CA ILE A 47 0.07 -6.72 -15.71
C ILE A 47 -1.17 -7.46 -16.19
N THR A 48 -1.64 -8.45 -15.42
CA THR A 48 -2.90 -9.14 -15.73
C THR A 48 -4.09 -8.18 -15.64
N TYR A 49 -4.99 -8.26 -16.61
CA TYR A 49 -6.21 -7.43 -16.68
C TYR A 49 -7.45 -8.31 -16.89
N SER A 50 -8.48 -8.19 -16.03
CA SER A 50 -9.74 -8.90 -16.20
C SER A 50 -10.55 -8.25 -17.33
N ALA A 51 -10.47 -8.82 -18.53
CA ALA A 51 -11.00 -8.22 -19.75
C ALA A 51 -12.31 -8.90 -20.20
N ASN A 52 -13.12 -8.16 -20.96
CA ASN A 52 -14.10 -8.80 -21.83
C ASN A 52 -13.45 -9.29 -23.14
N GLN A 53 -14.15 -10.12 -23.89
CA GLN A 53 -13.66 -10.73 -25.14
C GLN A 53 -13.19 -9.69 -26.16
N ASN A 54 -14.01 -8.67 -26.45
CA ASN A 54 -13.65 -7.63 -27.43
C ASN A 54 -12.38 -6.85 -27.01
N GLN A 55 -12.24 -6.57 -25.72
CA GLN A 55 -11.04 -5.93 -25.18
C GLN A 55 -9.82 -6.84 -25.33
N THR A 56 -9.97 -8.13 -25.05
CA THR A 56 -8.89 -9.12 -25.22
C THR A 56 -8.41 -9.14 -26.67
N ASP A 57 -9.34 -9.25 -27.61
CA ASP A 57 -9.01 -9.27 -29.05
C ASP A 57 -8.33 -7.98 -29.49
N THR A 58 -8.84 -6.82 -29.05
CA THR A 58 -8.26 -5.50 -29.38
C THR A 58 -6.85 -5.34 -28.80
N ILE A 59 -6.61 -5.78 -27.56
CA ILE A 59 -5.31 -5.69 -26.90
C ILE A 59 -4.29 -6.56 -27.64
N ILE A 60 -4.62 -7.84 -27.88
CA ILE A 60 -3.73 -8.78 -28.58
C ILE A 60 -3.43 -8.29 -30.01
N ASP A 61 -4.44 -7.87 -30.77
CA ASP A 61 -4.26 -7.36 -32.13
C ASP A 61 -3.38 -6.10 -32.18
N SER A 62 -3.51 -5.22 -31.17
CA SER A 62 -2.68 -4.00 -31.08
C SER A 62 -1.20 -4.35 -30.92
N TYR A 63 -0.85 -5.29 -30.04
CA TYR A 63 0.54 -5.72 -29.87
C TYR A 63 1.08 -6.50 -31.07
N GLN A 64 0.26 -7.33 -31.70
CA GLN A 64 0.64 -8.03 -32.94
C GLN A 64 0.95 -7.04 -34.10
N LYS A 65 0.29 -5.88 -34.11
CA LYS A 65 0.56 -4.78 -35.05
C LYS A 65 1.73 -3.88 -34.62
N GLY A 66 2.46 -4.24 -33.57
CA GLY A 66 3.59 -3.47 -33.05
C GLY A 66 3.22 -2.17 -32.33
N LYS A 67 1.95 -1.98 -31.98
CA LYS A 67 1.50 -0.80 -31.22
C LYS A 67 1.83 -0.99 -29.75
N TRP A 68 2.16 0.11 -29.07
CA TRP A 68 2.33 0.12 -27.61
C TRP A 68 1.01 0.45 -26.88
N ASN A 69 0.09 1.14 -27.56
CA ASN A 69 -1.22 1.52 -27.03
C ASN A 69 -2.32 0.58 -27.56
N THR A 70 -3.28 0.25 -26.70
CA THR A 70 -4.38 -0.67 -27.00
C THR A 70 -5.71 0.06 -27.16
N GLY A 71 -5.81 1.30 -26.67
CA GLY A 71 -7.07 2.06 -26.67
C GLY A 71 -8.08 1.51 -25.66
N THR A 72 -7.61 0.78 -24.64
CA THR A 72 -8.48 0.24 -23.60
C THR A 72 -9.18 1.37 -22.86
N SER A 73 -10.50 1.26 -22.74
CA SER A 73 -11.35 2.21 -22.02
C SER A 73 -12.46 1.46 -21.28
N GLY A 74 -13.03 2.13 -20.27
CA GLY A 74 -14.10 1.59 -19.44
C GLY A 74 -13.95 1.99 -17.97
N ALA A 75 -14.62 1.26 -17.08
CA ALA A 75 -14.59 1.49 -15.64
C ALA A 75 -13.61 0.55 -14.91
N ASN A 76 -13.36 0.82 -13.63
CA ASN A 76 -12.53 -0.02 -12.75
C ASN A 76 -11.14 -0.29 -13.33
N GLN A 77 -10.73 -1.55 -13.52
CA GLN A 77 -9.43 -1.89 -14.09
C GLN A 77 -9.23 -1.29 -15.49
N ALA A 78 -10.26 -1.24 -16.34
CA ALA A 78 -10.16 -0.65 -17.68
C ALA A 78 -9.80 0.85 -17.62
N ASN A 79 -10.31 1.56 -16.61
CA ASN A 79 -9.97 2.97 -16.38
C ASN A 79 -8.50 3.13 -15.99
N VAL A 80 -7.96 2.21 -15.16
CA VAL A 80 -6.54 2.21 -14.81
C VAL A 80 -5.67 1.94 -16.02
N ILE A 81 -6.03 0.98 -16.88
CA ILE A 81 -5.28 0.73 -18.12
C ILE A 81 -5.31 1.97 -19.03
N SER A 82 -6.45 2.65 -19.14
CA SER A 82 -6.52 3.92 -19.89
C SER A 82 -5.60 5.00 -19.31
N GLU A 83 -5.54 5.14 -17.99
CA GLU A 83 -4.61 6.07 -17.33
C GLU A 83 -3.14 5.66 -17.51
N ILE A 84 -2.81 4.37 -17.55
CA ILE A 84 -1.47 3.90 -17.90
C ILE A 84 -1.10 4.37 -19.31
N GLU A 85 -1.98 4.21 -20.29
CA GLU A 85 -1.71 4.65 -21.68
C GLU A 85 -1.49 6.16 -21.78
N LYS A 86 -2.22 6.96 -21.01
CA LYS A 86 -2.02 8.41 -20.90
C LYS A 86 -0.66 8.74 -20.27
N LEU A 87 -0.33 8.10 -19.15
CA LEU A 87 0.93 8.30 -18.43
C LEU A 87 2.14 7.88 -19.27
N LEU A 88 2.04 6.81 -20.05
CA LEU A 88 3.08 6.41 -20.99
C LEU A 88 3.36 7.48 -22.03
N ALA A 89 2.40 8.35 -22.37
CA ALA A 89 2.65 9.49 -23.25
C ALA A 89 3.39 10.66 -22.57
N GLU A 90 3.47 10.69 -21.24
CA GLU A 90 4.14 11.74 -20.47
C GLU A 90 5.66 11.50 -20.40
N PRO A 91 6.49 12.57 -20.31
CA PRO A 91 7.94 12.44 -20.29
C PRO A 91 8.49 11.50 -19.21
N LYS A 92 7.84 11.41 -18.04
CA LYS A 92 8.28 10.55 -16.92
C LYS A 92 8.30 9.06 -17.31
N TYR A 93 7.36 8.58 -18.12
CA TYR A 93 7.19 7.16 -18.42
C TYR A 93 7.33 6.82 -19.90
N GLN A 94 7.68 7.79 -20.75
CA GLN A 94 7.82 7.59 -22.19
C GLN A 94 8.81 6.49 -22.55
N HIS A 95 9.86 6.29 -21.75
CA HIS A 95 10.85 5.22 -21.94
C HIS A 95 10.29 3.82 -21.70
N LEU A 96 9.13 3.71 -21.05
CA LEU A 96 8.44 2.44 -20.83
C LEU A 96 7.51 2.07 -22.00
N LYS A 97 7.36 2.94 -23.02
CA LYS A 97 6.68 2.59 -24.27
C LYS A 97 7.41 1.44 -24.94
N GLY A 98 6.72 0.32 -25.12
CA GLY A 98 7.33 -0.91 -25.65
C GLY A 98 7.98 -1.80 -24.59
N VAL A 99 8.06 -1.38 -23.32
CA VAL A 99 8.43 -2.23 -22.17
C VAL A 99 7.18 -2.76 -21.47
N TYR A 100 6.21 -1.89 -21.23
CA TYR A 100 4.94 -2.24 -20.60
C TYR A 100 3.98 -2.93 -21.59
N GLU A 101 3.29 -3.98 -21.13
CA GLU A 101 2.15 -4.59 -21.82
C GLU A 101 0.98 -4.89 -20.87
N THR A 102 -0.25 -4.64 -21.32
CA THR A 102 -1.46 -5.10 -20.64
C THR A 102 -1.71 -6.54 -21.05
N VAL A 103 -1.75 -7.48 -20.10
CA VAL A 103 -1.96 -8.90 -20.41
C VAL A 103 -3.42 -9.28 -20.09
N PRO A 104 -4.31 -9.38 -21.09
CA PRO A 104 -5.73 -9.59 -20.85
C PRO A 104 -6.01 -11.05 -20.47
N ILE A 105 -6.94 -11.24 -19.53
CA ILE A 105 -7.54 -12.53 -19.19
C ILE A 105 -9.03 -12.40 -19.46
N THR A 106 -9.55 -13.15 -20.44
CA THR A 106 -10.94 -13.04 -20.86
C THR A 106 -11.86 -13.68 -19.82
N THR A 107 -12.85 -12.92 -19.35
CA THR A 107 -13.77 -13.37 -18.27
C THR A 107 -15.25 -13.32 -18.64
N MET A 108 -15.61 -12.54 -19.65
CA MET A 108 -16.97 -12.38 -20.13
C MET A 108 -16.97 -11.80 -21.56
N LYS A 109 -18.15 -11.72 -22.18
CA LYS A 109 -18.40 -10.91 -23.38
C LYS A 109 -19.65 -10.08 -23.21
N TYR A 110 -19.81 -9.06 -24.04
CA TYR A 110 -21.10 -8.40 -24.20
C TYR A 110 -21.78 -8.96 -25.45
N ASP A 111 -23.05 -9.32 -25.34
CA ASP A 111 -23.86 -9.71 -26.49
C ASP A 111 -24.17 -8.49 -27.38
N LYS A 112 -24.85 -8.73 -28.51
CA LYS A 112 -25.25 -7.69 -29.46
C LYS A 112 -26.13 -6.58 -28.87
N ASN A 113 -26.74 -6.81 -27.71
CA ASN A 113 -27.59 -5.84 -27.01
C ASN A 113 -26.84 -5.14 -25.86
N GLY A 114 -25.53 -5.37 -25.72
CA GLY A 114 -24.72 -4.81 -24.63
C GLY A 114 -24.94 -5.50 -23.28
N LYS A 115 -25.58 -6.68 -23.24
CA LYS A 115 -25.77 -7.45 -22.01
C LYS A 115 -24.58 -8.36 -21.78
N ALA A 116 -24.13 -8.46 -20.54
CA ALA A 116 -23.06 -9.37 -20.16
C ALA A 116 -23.47 -10.84 -20.37
N ALA A 117 -22.56 -11.63 -20.91
CA ALA A 117 -22.71 -13.04 -21.20
C ALA A 117 -21.37 -13.79 -20.98
N ALA A 118 -21.44 -15.12 -20.93
CA ALA A 118 -20.25 -15.96 -20.90
C ALA A 118 -19.37 -15.71 -22.13
N ALA A 119 -18.06 -15.61 -21.93
CA ALA A 119 -17.11 -15.53 -23.03
C ALA A 119 -17.10 -16.84 -23.83
N ASP A 120 -16.64 -16.78 -25.08
CA ASP A 120 -16.39 -18.01 -25.83
C ASP A 120 -15.22 -18.78 -25.19
N PRO A 121 -15.31 -20.11 -24.97
CA PRO A 121 -14.23 -20.89 -24.35
C PRO A 121 -12.89 -20.77 -25.08
N SER A 122 -12.92 -20.64 -26.42
CA SER A 122 -11.74 -20.40 -27.25
C SER A 122 -11.09 -19.04 -26.95
N SER A 123 -11.87 -18.02 -26.62
CA SER A 123 -11.36 -16.70 -26.24
C SER A 123 -10.70 -16.71 -24.87
N VAL A 124 -11.27 -17.46 -23.90
CA VAL A 124 -10.61 -17.70 -22.60
C VAL A 124 -9.27 -18.38 -22.82
N THR A 125 -9.25 -19.48 -23.58
CA THR A 125 -8.03 -20.24 -23.91
C THR A 125 -6.98 -19.35 -24.58
N LYS A 126 -7.38 -18.62 -25.63
CA LYS A 126 -6.52 -17.66 -26.35
C LYS A 126 -5.86 -16.63 -25.41
N SER A 127 -6.61 -16.12 -24.43
CA SER A 127 -6.07 -15.14 -23.47
C SER A 127 -5.04 -15.75 -22.51
N LEU A 128 -5.26 -16.99 -22.06
CA LEU A 128 -4.34 -17.73 -21.19
C LEU A 128 -3.07 -18.17 -21.94
N ASP A 129 -3.22 -18.59 -23.20
CA ASP A 129 -2.11 -18.92 -24.09
C ASP A 129 -1.25 -17.68 -24.35
N HIS A 130 -1.87 -16.54 -24.66
CA HIS A 130 -1.16 -15.28 -24.83
C HIS A 130 -0.40 -14.87 -23.57
N ALA A 131 -1.02 -14.97 -22.39
CA ALA A 131 -0.35 -14.68 -21.12
C ALA A 131 0.82 -15.64 -20.83
N SER A 132 0.69 -16.91 -21.21
CA SER A 132 1.77 -17.90 -21.10
C SER A 132 2.93 -17.57 -22.05
N GLN A 133 2.62 -17.29 -23.32
CA GLN A 133 3.60 -16.88 -24.33
C GLN A 133 4.35 -15.61 -23.93
N PHE A 134 3.67 -14.63 -23.31
CA PHE A 134 4.31 -13.44 -22.78
C PHE A 134 5.42 -13.80 -21.77
N MET A 135 5.14 -14.72 -20.84
CA MET A 135 6.12 -15.19 -19.86
C MET A 135 7.21 -16.06 -20.50
N ASP A 136 6.85 -16.99 -21.38
CA ASP A 136 7.78 -17.89 -22.07
C ASP A 136 8.78 -17.11 -22.95
N ASN A 137 8.37 -15.96 -23.49
CA ASN A 137 9.23 -15.01 -24.22
C ASN A 137 10.12 -14.15 -23.28
N GLY A 138 10.16 -14.46 -21.99
CA GLY A 138 10.99 -13.79 -20.98
C GLY A 138 10.36 -12.54 -20.37
N GLY A 139 9.05 -12.32 -20.57
CA GLY A 139 8.31 -11.23 -19.91
C GLY A 139 8.08 -11.51 -18.43
N VAL A 140 8.19 -10.48 -17.60
CA VAL A 140 7.81 -10.57 -16.18
C VAL A 140 6.34 -10.21 -16.04
N LEU A 141 5.50 -11.17 -15.63
CA LEU A 141 4.07 -10.96 -15.48
C LEU A 141 3.70 -10.63 -14.02
N LEU A 142 3.28 -9.38 -13.80
CA LEU A 142 2.63 -8.96 -12.57
C LEU A 142 1.19 -9.48 -12.55
N GLY A 143 0.83 -10.20 -11.50
CA GLY A 143 -0.54 -10.63 -11.24
C GLY A 143 -1.26 -9.58 -10.41
N TRP A 144 -2.22 -8.88 -11.01
CA TRP A 144 -3.02 -7.88 -10.30
C TRP A 144 -3.77 -8.53 -9.15
N THR A 145 -3.50 -8.12 -7.91
CA THR A 145 -4.30 -8.41 -6.72
C THR A 145 -4.84 -7.11 -6.14
N ASN A 146 -5.89 -7.16 -5.32
CA ASN A 146 -6.38 -5.99 -4.60
C ASN A 146 -6.80 -6.37 -3.17
N GLN A 147 -7.25 -5.39 -2.40
CA GLN A 147 -7.59 -5.54 -0.99
C GLN A 147 -8.69 -6.57 -0.70
N LYS A 148 -9.51 -6.94 -1.70
CA LYS A 148 -10.55 -7.97 -1.56
C LYS A 148 -10.15 -9.33 -2.12
N THR A 149 -9.16 -9.38 -3.02
CA THR A 149 -8.81 -10.62 -3.70
C THR A 149 -7.53 -11.24 -3.16
N HIS A 150 -6.66 -10.46 -2.52
CA HIS A 150 -5.38 -10.95 -1.99
C HIS A 150 -5.57 -12.19 -1.07
N PRO A 151 -4.78 -13.26 -1.25
CA PRO A 151 -3.64 -13.40 -2.17
C PRO A 151 -3.98 -13.76 -3.62
N ASN A 152 -5.26 -13.97 -3.96
CA ASN A 152 -5.71 -14.31 -5.30
C ASN A 152 -5.71 -13.11 -6.26
N LEU A 153 -5.56 -13.42 -7.55
CA LEU A 153 -5.63 -12.43 -8.62
C LEU A 153 -7.04 -11.84 -8.76
N ALA A 154 -7.10 -10.56 -9.07
CA ALA A 154 -8.30 -9.79 -9.33
C ALA A 154 -8.83 -10.05 -10.75
N ILE A 155 -9.29 -11.29 -10.99
CA ILE A 155 -9.82 -11.77 -12.26
C ILE A 155 -11.24 -12.31 -12.02
N GLY A 156 -12.19 -11.93 -12.89
CA GLY A 156 -13.57 -12.46 -12.86
C GLY A 156 -14.49 -11.82 -11.81
N GLY A 157 -14.13 -10.64 -11.30
CA GLY A 157 -14.98 -9.86 -10.38
C GLY A 157 -16.08 -9.05 -11.08
N GLY A 158 -16.90 -8.34 -10.28
CA GLY A 158 -17.91 -7.41 -10.80
C GLY A 158 -18.93 -8.10 -11.72
N VAL A 159 -19.16 -7.53 -12.90
CA VAL A 159 -20.13 -8.05 -13.89
C VAL A 159 -19.80 -9.47 -14.35
N ALA A 160 -18.51 -9.81 -14.48
CA ALA A 160 -18.11 -11.14 -14.92
C ALA A 160 -18.53 -12.23 -13.92
N SER A 161 -18.57 -11.92 -12.62
CA SER A 161 -18.84 -12.90 -11.57
C SER A 161 -20.19 -13.61 -11.73
N SER A 162 -21.19 -12.93 -12.28
CA SER A 162 -22.57 -13.42 -12.46
C SER A 162 -22.79 -14.16 -13.78
N VAL A 163 -21.91 -13.99 -14.77
CA VAL A 163 -22.08 -14.56 -16.11
C VAL A 163 -21.02 -15.59 -16.46
N GLN A 164 -19.89 -15.62 -15.75
CA GLN A 164 -18.79 -16.52 -16.04
C GLN A 164 -19.11 -17.95 -15.57
N PRO A 165 -19.14 -18.93 -16.49
CA PRO A 165 -19.36 -20.33 -16.17
C PRO A 165 -18.30 -20.94 -15.23
N ALA A 166 -18.68 -21.99 -14.48
CA ALA A 166 -17.82 -22.61 -13.49
C ALA A 166 -16.58 -23.30 -14.08
N ASP A 167 -16.72 -23.91 -15.27
CA ASP A 167 -15.63 -24.48 -16.06
C ASP A 167 -14.62 -23.41 -16.50
N GLN A 168 -15.08 -22.22 -16.92
CA GLN A 168 -14.18 -21.09 -17.25
C GLN A 168 -13.48 -20.54 -16.00
N LYS A 169 -14.17 -20.42 -14.87
CA LYS A 169 -13.56 -20.05 -13.58
C LYS A 169 -12.48 -21.05 -13.19
N LYS A 170 -12.76 -22.35 -13.33
CA LYS A 170 -11.81 -23.42 -13.06
C LYS A 170 -10.61 -23.36 -13.99
N MET A 171 -10.82 -23.19 -15.29
CA MET A 171 -9.75 -23.06 -16.29
C MET A 171 -8.77 -21.93 -15.94
N ILE A 172 -9.29 -20.74 -15.61
CA ILE A 172 -8.45 -19.61 -15.19
C ILE A 172 -7.76 -19.91 -13.87
N SER A 173 -8.48 -20.45 -12.87
CA SER A 173 -7.90 -20.75 -11.56
C SER A 173 -6.77 -21.78 -11.65
N ASP A 174 -6.94 -22.84 -12.44
CA ASP A 174 -5.94 -23.87 -12.66
C ASP A 174 -4.71 -23.29 -13.37
N TRP A 175 -4.92 -22.44 -14.38
CA TRP A 175 -3.82 -21.72 -15.04
C TRP A 175 -3.06 -20.84 -14.03
N VAL A 176 -3.74 -20.00 -13.25
CA VAL A 176 -3.11 -19.15 -12.23
C VAL A 176 -2.31 -19.99 -11.23
N LYS A 177 -2.89 -21.07 -10.70
CA LYS A 177 -2.20 -21.97 -9.76
C LYS A 177 -0.96 -22.62 -10.36
N SER A 178 -1.01 -23.01 -11.63
CA SER A 178 0.12 -23.61 -12.34
C SER A 178 1.26 -22.62 -12.58
N LYS A 179 0.98 -21.32 -12.57
CA LYS A 179 1.95 -20.24 -12.84
C LYS A 179 2.33 -19.45 -11.59
N LEU A 180 1.75 -19.71 -10.43
CA LEU A 180 2.20 -19.13 -9.17
C LEU A 180 3.39 -19.93 -8.61
N PRO A 181 4.29 -19.29 -7.82
CA PRO A 181 5.36 -20.01 -7.15
C PRO A 181 4.80 -21.11 -6.25
N GLN A 182 5.22 -22.36 -6.48
CA GLN A 182 4.87 -23.48 -5.60
C GLN A 182 5.72 -23.39 -4.33
N PRO A 183 5.15 -23.60 -3.13
CA PRO A 183 5.96 -23.84 -1.93
C PRO A 183 6.67 -25.18 -2.07
N THR A 184 7.99 -25.17 -2.21
CA THR A 184 8.79 -26.40 -2.21
C THR A 184 8.84 -26.97 -0.80
N LEU A 185 8.17 -28.11 -0.58
CA LEU A 185 8.38 -29.00 0.56
C LEU A 185 9.29 -30.15 0.10
N GLU A 186 10.29 -30.44 0.95
CA GLU A 186 11.19 -31.60 0.97
C GLU A 186 12.42 -31.59 0.03
N ASP A 187 13.58 -31.21 0.60
CA ASP A 187 14.83 -31.93 0.37
C ASP A 187 15.08 -32.78 1.63
N ASP A 188 14.78 -34.07 1.50
CA ASP A 188 15.12 -35.10 2.46
C ASP A 188 16.55 -35.57 2.15
N LEU A 189 17.54 -35.21 2.98
CA LEU A 189 18.85 -35.87 2.97
C LEU A 189 19.37 -36.10 4.40
N PRO A 190 19.95 -37.30 4.67
CA PRO A 190 20.44 -37.67 5.98
C PRO A 190 21.82 -37.05 6.29
N LEU A 191 21.94 -36.72 7.56
CA LEU A 191 23.10 -36.33 8.38
C LEU A 191 24.50 -36.75 7.86
N THR A 192 25.36 -35.76 7.58
CA THR A 192 26.78 -35.77 8.00
C THR A 192 27.26 -34.35 8.37
N PRO A 193 28.05 -34.15 9.44
CA PRO A 193 28.50 -32.84 9.91
C PRO A 193 29.99 -32.58 9.55
N PRO A 194 30.55 -31.39 9.83
CA PRO A 194 30.56 -30.24 8.94
C PRO A 194 31.99 -29.91 8.45
N ASN A 195 32.11 -29.21 7.32
CA ASN A 195 33.30 -28.39 7.10
C ASN A 195 32.93 -26.98 6.62
N LYS A 196 33.56 -26.01 7.29
CA LYS A 196 33.29 -24.58 7.29
C LYS A 196 33.19 -23.99 5.88
N THR A 197 32.22 -23.10 5.65
CA THR A 197 32.41 -21.68 5.25
C THR A 197 31.09 -20.92 5.39
N ALA A 198 31.19 -19.66 5.84
CA ALA A 198 30.19 -18.60 6.02
C ALA A 198 28.75 -18.83 5.51
N SER A 199 27.77 -18.75 6.43
CA SER A 199 26.34 -18.66 6.09
C SER A 199 25.81 -17.28 6.44
N GLY A 200 25.45 -16.52 5.41
CA GLY A 200 24.73 -15.26 5.52
C GLY A 200 23.32 -15.46 6.06
N THR A 201 22.97 -14.64 7.03
CA THR A 201 21.60 -14.49 7.51
C THR A 201 20.75 -13.82 6.43
N SER A 202 19.53 -14.32 6.29
CA SER A 202 18.63 -14.14 5.15
C SER A 202 18.08 -12.71 4.98
N LYS A 203 18.34 -12.12 3.81
CA LYS A 203 17.73 -10.86 3.30
C LYS A 203 16.19 -10.85 3.31
N MET A 204 15.54 -12.01 3.44
CA MET A 204 14.09 -12.14 3.42
C MET A 204 13.44 -11.67 4.74
N GLN A 205 14.15 -11.77 5.87
CA GLN A 205 13.70 -11.21 7.15
C GLN A 205 13.89 -9.68 7.21
N GLU A 206 14.90 -9.14 6.52
CA GLU A 206 15.06 -7.68 6.34
C GLU A 206 13.99 -7.09 5.42
N LEU A 207 13.59 -7.78 4.35
CA LEU A 207 12.57 -7.31 3.40
C LEU A 207 11.16 -7.30 4.01
N GLN A 208 10.76 -8.36 4.73
CA GLN A 208 9.44 -8.40 5.40
C GLN A 208 9.33 -7.43 6.58
N ALA A 209 10.45 -7.16 7.27
CA ALA A 209 10.51 -6.08 8.25
C ALA A 209 10.39 -4.70 7.58
N SER A 210 11.06 -4.47 6.44
CA SER A 210 11.02 -3.21 5.70
C SER A 210 9.65 -2.90 5.06
N GLU A 211 8.88 -3.91 4.65
CA GLU A 211 7.56 -3.74 4.04
C GLU A 211 6.46 -3.46 5.08
N LYS A 212 6.55 -4.08 6.27
CA LYS A 212 5.73 -3.68 7.44
C LYS A 212 6.08 -2.28 7.92
N GLU A 213 7.36 -1.89 7.84
CA GLU A 213 7.83 -0.55 8.23
C GLU A 213 7.46 0.53 7.19
N GLN A 214 7.40 0.23 5.89
CA GLN A 214 6.92 1.15 4.85
C GLN A 214 5.40 1.32 4.85
N ALA A 215 4.63 0.26 5.12
CA ALA A 215 3.17 0.35 5.25
C ALA A 215 2.74 1.20 6.46
N ALA A 216 3.55 1.20 7.52
CA ALA A 216 3.36 2.06 8.69
C ALA A 216 3.73 3.54 8.45
N ARG A 217 4.45 3.89 7.38
CA ARG A 217 4.98 5.25 7.14
C ARG A 217 4.09 6.23 6.38
N MET A 218 2.87 5.89 5.93
CA MET A 218 2.19 6.74 4.91
C MET A 218 0.77 7.27 5.21
N LYS A 219 0.25 7.17 6.44
CA LYS A 219 -0.79 8.06 6.99
C LYS A 219 -0.97 7.70 8.46
N LYS A 220 -0.65 8.63 9.36
CA LYS A 220 -0.94 8.47 10.80
C LYS A 220 -2.06 9.44 11.14
N THR A 221 -3.22 8.87 11.42
CA THR A 221 -4.29 9.61 12.11
C THR A 221 -3.99 9.55 13.59
N MET A 222 -4.05 10.69 14.27
CA MET A 222 -3.86 10.80 15.70
C MET A 222 -5.06 11.46 16.33
N SER A 223 -5.60 10.84 17.38
CA SER A 223 -6.64 11.45 18.20
C SER A 223 -6.01 12.26 19.32
N ILE A 224 -6.50 13.48 19.51
CA ILE A 224 -5.92 14.48 20.42
C ILE A 224 -7.00 14.96 21.38
N LYS A 225 -6.65 15.05 22.66
CA LYS A 225 -7.45 15.73 23.68
C LYS A 225 -6.72 16.99 24.13
N SER A 226 -7.40 18.12 24.08
CA SER A 226 -6.89 19.41 24.51
C SER A 226 -8.06 20.36 24.75
N ASP A 227 -7.90 21.31 25.64
CA ASP A 227 -8.78 22.47 25.79
C ASP A 227 -8.48 23.56 24.73
N GLN A 228 -7.40 23.43 23.97
CA GLN A 228 -6.92 24.38 22.96
C GLN A 228 -7.18 23.92 21.51
N ILE A 229 -8.28 23.18 21.27
CA ILE A 229 -8.57 22.54 19.97
C ILE A 229 -8.58 23.52 18.80
N GLU A 230 -9.19 24.69 18.94
CA GLU A 230 -9.25 25.66 17.83
C GLU A 230 -7.87 26.14 17.41
N SER A 231 -7.02 26.42 18.39
CA SER A 231 -5.66 26.86 18.12
C SER A 231 -4.80 25.73 17.53
N LEU A 232 -5.05 24.47 17.89
CA LEU A 232 -4.41 23.31 17.26
C LEU A 232 -4.88 23.12 15.81
N ILE A 233 -6.17 23.34 15.53
CA ILE A 233 -6.71 23.32 14.17
C ILE A 233 -6.06 24.41 13.30
N GLU A 234 -5.93 25.63 13.83
CA GLU A 234 -5.30 26.72 13.10
C GLU A 234 -3.81 26.44 12.83
N ALA A 235 -3.08 25.96 13.84
CA ALA A 235 -1.69 25.56 13.69
C ALA A 235 -1.54 24.43 12.66
N PHE A 236 -2.44 23.44 12.69
CA PHE A 236 -2.42 22.32 11.74
C PHE A 236 -2.67 22.77 10.30
N LYS A 237 -3.60 23.72 10.10
CA LYS A 237 -3.84 24.35 8.79
C LYS A 237 -2.65 25.13 8.26
N LYS A 238 -1.80 25.69 9.12
CA LYS A 238 -0.55 26.36 8.71
C LYS A 238 0.57 25.36 8.45
N HIS A 239 0.54 24.21 9.13
CA HIS A 239 1.56 23.17 9.03
C HIS A 239 1.43 22.29 7.77
N CYS A 240 0.21 22.18 7.23
CA CYS A 240 -0.09 21.36 6.06
C CYS A 240 -0.39 22.22 4.83
N ASP A 241 -0.10 21.71 3.62
CA ASP A 241 -0.51 22.37 2.38
C ASP A 241 -2.03 22.28 2.14
N GLU A 242 -2.56 23.20 1.34
CA GLU A 242 -3.99 23.31 1.05
C GLU A 242 -4.59 22.03 0.45
N LYS A 243 -3.83 21.32 -0.40
CA LYS A 243 -4.29 20.07 -1.00
C LYS A 243 -4.45 18.99 0.07
N TRP A 244 -3.46 18.85 0.96
CA TRP A 244 -3.54 17.92 2.09
C TRP A 244 -4.70 18.23 3.03
N LEU A 245 -4.95 19.51 3.32
CA LEU A 245 -6.06 19.95 4.18
C LEU A 245 -7.42 19.71 3.54
N SER A 246 -7.54 19.83 2.22
CA SER A 246 -8.79 19.52 1.51
C SER A 246 -9.09 18.02 1.55
N ASP A 247 -8.06 17.19 1.38
CA ASP A 247 -8.20 15.73 1.37
C ASP A 247 -8.30 15.14 2.79
N ASN A 248 -7.73 15.83 3.78
CA ASN A 248 -7.62 15.40 5.16
C ASN A 248 -7.95 16.53 6.14
N PRO A 249 -9.19 17.06 6.12
CA PRO A 249 -9.56 18.15 7.02
C PRO A 249 -9.48 17.69 8.48
N PRO A 250 -9.05 18.57 9.41
CA PRO A 250 -9.07 18.28 10.83
C PRO A 250 -10.50 17.97 11.27
N LYS A 251 -10.70 16.86 12.00
CA LYS A 251 -12.04 16.40 12.41
C LYS A 251 -12.20 16.51 13.91
N LYS A 252 -13.26 17.19 14.37
CA LYS A 252 -13.66 17.11 15.77
C LYS A 252 -14.42 15.81 15.99
N ASN A 253 -13.98 14.99 16.94
CA ASN A 253 -14.67 13.75 17.29
C ASN A 253 -15.79 14.01 18.31
N LYS A 254 -16.68 13.02 18.46
CA LYS A 254 -17.89 13.14 19.29
C LYS A 254 -17.57 13.35 20.78
N ASP A 255 -16.38 12.98 21.21
CA ASP A 255 -15.91 13.07 22.59
C ASP A 255 -15.16 14.39 22.87
N GLY A 256 -15.38 15.41 22.03
CA GLY A 256 -14.74 16.72 22.17
C GLY A 256 -13.23 16.71 21.92
N GLY A 257 -12.70 15.68 21.25
CA GLY A 257 -11.30 15.60 20.80
C GLY A 257 -11.12 15.98 19.34
N LEU A 258 -9.88 15.95 18.87
CA LEU A 258 -9.47 16.35 17.53
C LEU A 258 -8.67 15.22 16.87
N ASP A 259 -9.12 14.79 15.69
CA ASP A 259 -8.40 13.83 14.87
C ASP A 259 -7.65 14.57 13.76
N LEU A 260 -6.32 14.44 13.75
CA LEU A 260 -5.43 15.03 12.75
C LEU A 260 -4.75 13.93 11.94
N SER A 261 -4.63 14.15 10.64
CA SER A 261 -3.97 13.22 9.70
C SER A 261 -2.66 13.82 9.20
N PHE A 262 -1.55 13.13 9.41
CA PHE A 262 -0.23 13.59 9.00
C PHE A 262 0.33 12.79 7.82
N LYS A 263 1.12 13.46 6.97
CA LYS A 263 1.75 12.88 5.77
C LYS A 263 2.73 11.76 6.10
N SER A 264 3.43 11.91 7.21
CA SER A 264 4.44 11.01 7.71
C SER A 264 4.52 11.13 9.24
N GLU A 265 5.23 10.19 9.87
CA GLU A 265 5.50 10.26 11.31
C GLU A 265 6.42 11.43 11.68
N GLU A 266 7.39 11.77 10.83
CA GLU A 266 8.25 12.93 11.02
C GLU A 266 7.44 14.23 10.96
N ASN A 267 6.54 14.36 9.99
CA ASN A 267 5.67 15.52 9.88
C ASN A 267 4.74 15.69 11.10
N MET A 268 4.29 14.56 11.67
CA MET A 268 3.55 14.54 12.94
C MET A 268 4.46 14.94 14.11
N ALA A 269 5.68 14.40 14.16
CA ALA A 269 6.65 14.69 15.20
C ALA A 269 7.00 16.17 15.28
N ASP A 270 7.30 16.77 14.13
CA ASP A 270 7.61 18.17 14.00
C ASP A 270 6.45 19.05 14.46
N PHE A 271 5.22 18.71 14.04
CA PHE A 271 4.02 19.44 14.44
C PHE A 271 3.85 19.49 15.95
N PHE A 272 3.88 18.33 16.62
CA PHE A 272 3.60 18.26 18.05
C PHE A 272 4.76 18.77 18.90
N LYS A 273 6.01 18.63 18.46
CA LYS A 273 7.13 19.33 19.09
C LYS A 273 6.95 20.85 19.01
N GLN A 274 6.56 21.38 17.84
CA GLN A 274 6.29 22.81 17.69
C GLN A 274 5.13 23.27 18.59
N GLN A 275 4.06 22.48 18.71
CA GLN A 275 2.94 22.80 19.61
C GLN A 275 3.38 22.77 21.08
N ALA A 276 4.17 21.78 21.48
CA ALA A 276 4.70 21.69 22.84
C ALA A 276 5.60 22.90 23.16
N SER A 277 6.56 23.23 22.28
CA SER A 277 7.45 24.40 22.42
C SER A 277 6.71 25.73 22.45
N SER A 278 5.53 25.79 21.84
CA SER A 278 4.64 26.96 21.91
C SER A 278 3.82 27.03 23.21
N GLY A 279 4.11 26.17 24.19
CA GLY A 279 3.47 26.13 25.50
C GLY A 279 2.08 25.48 25.51
N ARG A 280 1.70 24.77 24.44
CA ARG A 280 0.38 24.13 24.35
C ARG A 280 0.32 22.84 25.15
N ASN A 281 -0.82 22.60 25.79
CA ASN A 281 -1.14 21.36 26.49
C ASN A 281 -2.04 20.47 25.64
N PHE A 282 -1.69 19.19 25.52
CA PHE A 282 -2.46 18.21 24.77
C PHE A 282 -2.08 16.78 25.16
N ILE A 283 -2.98 15.84 24.88
CA ILE A 283 -2.78 14.39 25.04
C ILE A 283 -2.99 13.75 23.66
N MET A 284 -2.04 12.94 23.21
CA MET A 284 -2.12 12.15 21.99
C MET A 284 -2.52 10.72 22.35
N VAL A 285 -3.54 10.19 21.67
CA VAL A 285 -4.18 8.92 21.96
C VAL A 285 -4.21 8.05 20.70
N ASP A 286 -3.80 6.79 20.83
CA ASP A 286 -3.97 5.80 19.76
C ASP A 286 -5.45 5.42 19.62
N GLU A 287 -6.00 5.58 18.41
CA GLU A 287 -7.43 5.40 18.13
C GLU A 287 -7.92 3.97 18.45
N LYS A 288 -7.08 2.96 18.22
CA LYS A 288 -7.48 1.54 18.34
C LYS A 288 -7.45 1.06 19.79
N THR A 289 -6.43 1.48 20.53
CA THR A 289 -6.14 0.97 21.88
C THR A 289 -6.55 1.94 22.98
N GLN A 290 -6.87 3.19 22.63
CA GLN A 290 -7.15 4.28 23.57
C GLN A 290 -5.98 4.55 24.54
N GLN A 291 -4.76 4.15 24.16
CA GLN A 291 -3.55 4.37 24.94
C GLN A 291 -2.98 5.77 24.71
N VAL A 292 -2.50 6.40 25.78
CA VAL A 292 -1.82 7.68 25.71
C VAL A 292 -0.41 7.45 25.21
N ILE A 293 -0.12 7.91 24.00
CA ILE A 293 1.18 7.68 23.35
C ILE A 293 2.17 8.81 23.60
N ALA A 294 1.66 10.02 23.81
CA ALA A 294 2.45 11.20 24.12
C ALA A 294 1.56 12.30 24.71
N PHE A 295 2.16 13.26 25.41
CA PHE A 295 1.46 14.43 25.91
C PHE A 295 2.42 15.61 26.06
N SER A 296 1.86 16.82 26.07
CA SER A 296 2.51 18.04 26.54
C SER A 296 1.63 18.62 27.64
N ASN A 297 2.23 19.02 28.75
CA ASN A 297 1.54 19.75 29.83
C ASN A 297 1.73 21.27 29.70
N GLY A 298 2.30 21.75 28.59
CA GLY A 298 2.52 23.16 28.30
C GLY A 298 3.75 23.76 28.99
N ASP A 299 4.71 22.92 29.38
CA ASP A 299 6.03 23.33 29.88
C ASP A 299 7.07 23.57 28.77
N GLY A 300 6.68 23.40 27.50
CA GLY A 300 7.58 23.51 26.35
C GLY A 300 8.02 22.18 25.77
N LYS A 301 7.70 21.05 26.40
CA LYS A 301 8.25 19.73 26.07
C LYS A 301 7.18 18.71 25.75
N LEU A 302 7.59 17.71 24.97
CA LEU A 302 6.75 16.58 24.60
C LEU A 302 7.24 15.34 25.36
N TYR A 303 6.32 14.62 26.00
CA TYR A 303 6.63 13.47 26.84
C TYR A 303 5.88 12.22 26.40
N ARG A 304 6.49 11.07 26.67
CA ARG A 304 5.83 9.76 26.70
C ARG A 304 5.47 9.42 28.15
N PRO A 305 4.24 8.94 28.42
CA PRO A 305 3.92 8.44 29.76
C PRO A 305 4.68 7.12 30.01
N GLY A 306 5.12 6.90 31.24
CA GLY A 306 5.84 5.69 31.64
C GLY A 306 5.57 5.35 33.10
N LYS A 307 5.80 4.08 33.46
CA LYS A 307 5.62 3.57 34.84
C LYS A 307 6.53 4.28 35.84
N ASP A 308 7.73 4.68 35.40
CA ASP A 308 8.74 5.39 36.20
C ASP A 308 8.63 6.93 36.08
N GLY A 309 7.53 7.41 35.49
CA GLY A 309 7.27 8.82 35.22
C GLY A 309 7.43 9.21 33.75
N PRO A 310 7.18 10.50 33.41
CA PRO A 310 7.24 10.99 32.04
C PRO A 310 8.66 10.98 31.47
N GLN A 311 8.79 10.55 30.23
CA GLN A 311 10.07 10.56 29.50
C GLN A 311 10.00 11.54 28.33
N GLU A 312 10.95 12.47 28.23
CA GLU A 312 10.97 13.46 27.16
C GLU A 312 11.25 12.81 25.79
N ILE A 313 10.47 13.19 24.78
CA ILE A 313 10.60 12.72 23.41
C ILE A 313 11.45 13.72 22.61
N THR A 314 12.73 13.40 22.43
CA THR A 314 13.67 14.24 21.66
C THR A 314 13.86 13.77 20.22
N GLY A 315 13.61 12.49 19.93
CA GLY A 315 13.77 11.87 18.59
C GLY A 315 12.65 12.19 17.58
N ASN A 316 12.83 11.78 16.32
CA ASN A 316 11.91 12.10 15.21
C ASN A 316 10.69 11.19 15.11
N SER A 317 10.54 10.23 16.03
CA SER A 317 9.41 9.31 16.11
C SER A 317 8.73 9.49 17.47
N ILE A 318 7.44 9.83 17.42
CA ILE A 318 6.60 9.91 18.62
C ILE A 318 5.93 8.55 18.89
N THR A 319 5.69 7.73 17.86
CA THR A 319 4.94 6.49 18.00
C THR A 319 5.76 5.44 18.75
N PRO A 320 5.24 4.88 19.86
CA PRO A 320 5.90 3.79 20.58
C PRO A 320 6.00 2.53 19.71
N LYS A 321 7.00 1.69 19.99
CA LYS A 321 7.10 0.35 19.36
C LYS A 321 6.01 -0.58 19.89
N GLU A 322 5.68 -1.63 19.13
CA GLU A 322 4.60 -2.58 19.48
C GLU A 322 4.74 -3.22 20.87
N GLY A 323 5.98 -3.41 21.35
CA GLY A 323 6.26 -3.88 22.72
C GLY A 323 6.04 -2.81 23.81
N GLU A 324 6.31 -1.54 23.49
CA GLU A 324 6.19 -0.41 24.43
C GLU A 324 4.73 0.04 24.60
N MET A 325 3.88 -0.19 23.60
CA MET A 325 2.46 0.13 23.66
C MET A 325 1.77 -0.51 24.87
N LYS A 326 2.10 -1.77 25.20
CA LYS A 326 1.44 -2.52 26.29
C LYS A 326 1.62 -1.90 27.68
N ASP A 327 2.66 -1.10 27.87
CA ASP A 327 2.98 -0.49 29.16
C ASP A 327 2.42 0.94 29.32
N LEU A 328 1.74 1.45 28.29
CA LEU A 328 1.16 2.79 28.31
C LEU A 328 -0.21 2.81 28.99
N PRO A 329 -0.51 3.87 29.77
CA PRO A 329 -1.83 4.04 30.36
C PRO A 329 -2.87 4.30 29.27
N THR A 330 -4.08 3.79 29.50
CA THR A 330 -5.25 4.21 28.72
C THR A 330 -5.64 5.64 29.10
N LEU A 331 -6.35 6.34 28.21
CA LEU A 331 -6.80 7.71 28.44
C LEU A 331 -7.56 7.86 29.77
N ASP A 332 -8.45 6.93 30.10
CA ASP A 332 -9.24 6.96 31.34
C ASP A 332 -8.39 6.81 32.61
N ASN A 333 -7.24 6.15 32.51
CA ASN A 333 -6.31 5.90 33.61
C ASN A 333 -5.12 6.87 33.62
N PHE A 334 -5.10 7.83 32.70
CA PHE A 334 -4.01 8.79 32.59
C PHE A 334 -4.37 10.13 33.23
N LYS A 335 -3.55 10.55 34.19
CA LYS A 335 -3.60 11.90 34.76
C LYS A 335 -2.38 12.68 34.29
N MET A 336 -2.61 13.76 33.56
CA MET A 336 -1.53 14.61 33.07
C MET A 336 -0.75 15.23 34.25
N PRO A 337 0.59 15.05 34.32
CA PRO A 337 1.42 15.67 35.35
C PRO A 337 1.43 17.19 35.27
N SER A 338 1.58 17.87 36.41
CA SER A 338 1.75 19.32 36.46
C SER A 338 3.10 19.75 35.88
N LYS A 339 3.20 21.01 35.43
CA LYS A 339 4.44 21.58 34.87
C LYS A 339 5.64 21.49 35.82
N GLU A 340 5.40 21.68 37.12
CA GLU A 340 6.44 21.63 38.16
C GLU A 340 6.98 20.21 38.37
N SER A 341 6.10 19.19 38.36
CA SER A 341 6.47 17.79 38.60
C SER A 341 7.33 17.14 37.51
N THR A 342 7.31 17.70 36.29
CA THR A 342 8.05 17.21 35.10
C THR A 342 9.45 17.82 34.99
N GLN A 343 9.65 19.01 35.56
CA GLN A 343 10.96 19.67 35.62
C GLN A 343 11.88 19.01 36.68
N GLU A 344 11.34 18.59 37.83
CA GLU A 344 12.14 17.92 38.87
C GLU A 344 12.66 16.53 38.46
N SER A 345 11.85 15.74 37.75
CA SER A 345 12.20 14.39 37.28
C SER A 345 13.28 14.43 36.19
N SER A 346 13.27 15.44 35.32
CA SER A 346 14.31 15.70 34.33
C SER A 346 15.66 16.07 34.96
N SER A 347 15.64 16.81 36.08
CA SER A 347 16.85 17.26 36.79
C SER A 347 17.59 16.14 37.54
N LYS A 348 16.88 15.08 37.93
CA LYS A 348 17.48 13.90 38.62
C LYS A 348 18.20 12.95 37.65
N LEU A 349 17.77 12.87 36.39
CA LEU A 349 18.40 12.03 35.35
C LEU A 349 19.70 12.61 34.77
N GLN A 350 19.93 13.92 34.90
CA GLN A 350 21.17 14.57 34.43
C GLN A 350 22.30 14.60 35.49
N LYS A 351 22.06 14.13 36.71
CA LYS A 351 23.03 14.10 37.81
C LYS A 351 23.50 12.69 38.21
N ALA A 352 23.21 11.68 37.38
CA ALA A 352 23.65 10.29 37.58
C ALA A 352 24.79 9.93 36.62
#